data_AF-A0AAJ6XD25-F1
#
_entry.id   AF-A0AAJ6XD25-F1
#
_cell.length_a   1.000
_cell.length_b   1.000
_cell.length_c   1.000
_cell.angle_alpha   90.00
_cell.angle_beta   90.00
_cell.angle_gamma   90.00
#
_symmetry.space_group_name_H-M   'P 1'
#
loop_
_entity.id
_entity.type
_entity.pdbx_description
1 polymer ?
#
loop_
_entity_poly.entity_id
_entity_poly.type
_entity_poly.pdbx_seq_one_letter_code
_entity_poly.pdbx_strand_id
1 'polypeptide(L)'
;MAPFKLHGSVLSTNTQRVLATLYEKEVEFELVNVNLGAGEHKQEPHISLNVSALLILKEKNLHHLPNIQALLGTPSKKLFDSRPRVSAWVASITGRPAWSKVLALLPK
;
A
#
# COMPACT_ATOMS: atom_id res chain seq x y z
N MET A 1 24.31 0.35 1.23
CA MET A 1 23.45 1.12 2.17
C MET A 1 22.21 1.52 1.38
N ALA A 2 21.01 1.09 1.80
CA ALA A 2 19.79 1.47 1.10
C ALA A 2 19.61 2.99 1.19
N PRO A 3 19.33 3.69 0.07
CA PRO A 3 19.30 5.15 0.04
C PRO A 3 18.07 5.77 0.74
N PHE A 4 17.02 4.98 1.03
CA PHE A 4 15.77 5.49 1.58
C PHE A 4 15.24 4.66 2.74
N LYS A 5 14.68 5.34 3.76
CA LYS A 5 13.93 4.72 4.86
C LYS A 5 12.44 4.99 4.68
N LEU A 6 11.63 3.94 4.70
CA LEU A 6 10.19 4.04 4.70
C LEU A 6 9.68 3.83 6.13
N HIS A 7 9.20 4.89 6.75
CA HIS A 7 8.56 4.83 8.05
C HIS A 7 7.07 4.60 7.89
N GLY A 8 6.54 3.50 8.44
CA GLY A 8 5.11 3.23 8.38
C GLY A 8 4.72 1.86 8.92
N SER A 9 3.43 1.59 8.92
CA SER A 9 2.89 0.27 9.26
C SER A 9 2.45 -0.44 8.00
N VAL A 10 2.85 -1.71 7.83
CA VAL A 10 2.40 -2.55 6.69
C VAL A 10 0.88 -2.71 6.63
N LEU A 11 0.17 -2.49 7.74
CA LEU A 11 -1.30 -2.50 7.80
C LEU A 11 -1.93 -1.21 7.26
N SER A 12 -1.18 -0.11 7.18
CA SER A 12 -1.68 1.15 6.65
C SER A 12 -1.81 1.09 5.14
N THR A 13 -3.00 1.44 4.64
CA THR A 13 -3.23 1.57 3.20
C THR A 13 -2.27 2.59 2.57
N ASN A 14 -1.83 3.62 3.30
CA ASN A 14 -0.85 4.58 2.80
C ASN A 14 0.52 3.95 2.59
N THR A 15 1.01 3.19 3.57
CA THR A 15 2.32 2.51 3.51
C THR A 15 2.33 1.44 2.42
N GLN A 16 1.25 0.66 2.28
CA GLN A 16 1.09 -0.32 1.19
C GLN A 16 1.24 0.29 -0.20
N ARG A 17 0.69 1.50 -0.42
CA ARG A 17 0.85 2.21 -1.71
C ARG A 17 2.28 2.66 -1.97
N VAL A 18 2.97 3.16 -0.94
CA VAL A 18 4.39 3.55 -1.07
C VAL A 18 5.23 2.32 -1.41
N LEU A 19 5.02 1.21 -0.69
CA LEU A 19 5.71 -0.05 -0.94
C LEU A 19 5.50 -0.55 -2.37
N ALA A 20 4.25 -0.55 -2.86
CA ALA A 20 3.95 -0.92 -4.23
C ALA A 20 4.72 -0.05 -5.25
N THR A 21 4.78 1.27 -5.02
CA THR A 21 5.53 2.19 -5.89
C THR A 21 7.03 1.93 -5.84
N LEU A 22 7.60 1.69 -4.65
CA LEU A 22 9.02 1.40 -4.49
C LEU A 22 9.40 0.08 -5.16
N TYR A 23 8.52 -0.94 -5.07
CA TYR A 23 8.70 -2.20 -5.77
C TYR A 23 8.56 -2.10 -7.29
N GLU A 24 7.65 -1.27 -7.80
CA GLU A 24 7.54 -1.00 -9.25
C GLU A 24 8.77 -0.27 -9.80
N LYS A 25 9.40 0.59 -8.99
CA LYS A 25 10.58 1.37 -9.36
C LYS A 25 11.91 0.68 -9.04
N GLU A 26 11.87 -0.52 -8.47
CA GLU A 26 13.05 -1.30 -8.06
C GLU A 26 14.01 -0.49 -7.16
N VAL A 27 13.46 0.41 -6.33
CA VAL A 27 14.26 1.23 -5.42
C VAL A 27 14.52 0.45 -4.15
N GLU A 28 15.78 0.39 -3.72
CA GLU A 28 16.13 -0.17 -2.42
C GLU A 28 15.66 0.76 -1.29
N PHE A 29 14.99 0.18 -0.30
CA PHE A 29 14.53 0.89 0.88
C PHE A 29 14.62 0.02 2.13
N GLU A 30 14.73 0.68 3.28
CA GLU A 30 14.63 0.05 4.60
C GLU A 30 13.24 0.36 5.19
N LEU A 31 12.45 -0.68 5.50
CA LEU A 31 11.14 -0.51 6.14
C LEU A 31 11.32 -0.40 7.66
N VAL A 32 11.04 0.78 8.20
CA VAL A 32 10.98 1.03 9.65
C VAL A 32 9.53 0.95 10.08
N ASN A 33 9.20 -0.12 10.82
CA ASN A 33 7.85 -0.33 11.31
C ASN A 33 7.48 0.74 12.35
N VAL A 34 6.33 1.38 12.16
CA VAL A 34 5.78 2.37 13.10
C VAL A 34 4.43 1.88 13.61
N ASN A 35 4.28 1.78 14.93
CA ASN A 35 3.04 1.36 15.55
C ASN A 35 2.00 2.50 15.55
N LEU A 36 1.08 2.44 14.60
CA LEU A 36 0.00 3.41 14.48
C LEU A 36 -1.03 3.30 15.62
N GLY A 37 -1.24 2.09 16.15
CA GLY A 37 -2.18 1.84 17.26
C GLY A 37 -1.70 2.41 18.59
N ALA A 38 -0.39 2.35 18.85
CA ALA A 38 0.25 3.00 19.99
C ALA A 38 0.47 4.51 19.80
N GLY A 39 0.17 5.06 18.61
CA GLY A 39 0.31 6.48 18.33
C GLY A 39 1.75 6.94 18.09
N GLU A 40 2.70 6.04 17.80
CA GLU A 40 4.13 6.37 17.60
C GLU A 40 4.35 7.42 16.49
N HIS A 41 3.49 7.43 15.48
CA HIS A 41 3.48 8.45 14.41
C HIS A 41 3.21 9.88 14.89
N LYS A 42 2.80 10.06 16.15
CA LYS A 42 2.59 11.37 16.80
C LYS A 42 3.68 11.73 17.80
N GLN A 43 4.68 10.87 17.96
CA GLN A 43 5.78 11.04 18.90
C GLN A 43 7.10 11.26 18.13
N GLU A 44 8.11 11.81 18.79
CA GLU A 44 9.47 11.87 18.24
C GLU A 44 10.05 10.44 18.08
N PRO A 45 10.81 10.15 17.00
CA PRO A 45 11.25 11.06 15.92
C PRO A 45 10.29 11.12 14.72
N HIS A 46 9.09 10.54 14.78
CA HIS A 46 8.21 10.39 13.63
C HIS A 46 7.38 11.63 13.32
N ILE A 47 7.02 12.42 14.33
CA ILE A 47 6.28 13.67 14.16
C ILE A 47 7.09 14.71 13.37
N SER A 48 8.41 14.75 13.59
CA SER A 48 9.34 15.63 12.87
C SER A 48 9.61 15.16 11.43
N LEU A 49 9.35 13.89 11.11
CA LEU A 49 9.41 13.34 9.75
C LEU A 49 8.13 13.56 8.92
N ASN A 50 7.06 14.08 9.51
CA ASN A 50 5.79 14.34 8.83
C ASN A 50 5.85 15.61 7.96
N VAL A 51 6.79 15.67 7.03
CA VAL A 51 6.80 16.62 5.92
C VAL A 51 5.86 16.11 4.83
N SER A 52 4.56 16.32 5.01
CA SER A 52 3.46 16.16 4.03
C SER A 52 3.85 15.45 2.73
N ALA A 53 4.06 14.12 2.78
CA ALA A 53 4.56 13.33 1.66
C ALA A 53 3.47 13.12 0.61
N LEU A 54 3.30 14.13 -0.24
CA LEU A 54 2.40 14.13 -1.40
C LEU A 54 3.02 13.38 -2.60
N LEU A 55 3.64 12.21 -2.41
CA LEU A 55 4.28 11.47 -3.51
C LEU A 55 3.37 10.40 -4.15
N ILE A 56 2.17 10.15 -3.62
CA ILE A 56 1.26 9.12 -4.15
C ILE A 56 0.03 9.76 -4.80
N LEU A 57 0.20 10.58 -5.83
CA LEU A 57 -0.95 11.12 -6.58
C LEU A 57 -0.87 10.95 -8.10
N LYS A 58 0.25 10.54 -8.68
CA LYS A 58 0.34 10.38 -10.14
C LYS A 58 -0.17 9.04 -10.67
N GLU A 59 -0.09 7.97 -9.89
CA GLU A 59 -0.57 6.64 -10.28
C GLU A 59 -2.03 6.44 -9.83
N LYS A 60 -3.01 6.81 -10.67
CA LYS A 60 -4.45 6.67 -10.36
C LYS A 60 -4.87 5.25 -9.91
N ASN A 61 -4.17 4.22 -10.36
CA ASN A 61 -4.53 2.83 -10.05
C ASN A 61 -4.08 2.38 -8.66
N LEU A 62 -2.95 2.88 -8.15
CA LEU A 62 -2.43 2.45 -6.84
C LEU A 62 -3.32 2.92 -5.68
N HIS A 63 -4.07 4.01 -5.85
CA HIS A 63 -4.94 4.53 -4.81
C HIS A 63 -6.07 3.57 -4.43
N HIS A 64 -6.65 2.88 -5.42
CA HIS A 64 -7.78 1.97 -5.20
C HIS A 64 -7.36 0.59 -4.70
N LEU A 65 -6.07 0.27 -4.82
CA LEU A 65 -5.56 -1.08 -4.73
C LEU A 65 -5.71 -1.71 -3.32
N PRO A 66 -5.29 -1.04 -2.21
CA PRO A 66 -5.51 -1.58 -0.85
C PRO A 66 -6.99 -1.79 -0.51
N ASN A 67 -7.84 -0.85 -0.90
CA ASN A 67 -9.27 -0.89 -0.58
C ASN A 67 -9.98 -1.99 -1.37
N ILE A 68 -9.66 -2.14 -2.66
CA ILE A 68 -10.19 -3.22 -3.50
C ILE A 68 -9.73 -4.58 -2.96
N GLN A 69 -8.46 -4.72 -2.58
CA GLN A 69 -7.96 -5.96 -1.98
C GLN A 69 -8.76 -6.34 -0.72
N ALA A 70 -9.03 -5.38 0.16
CA ALA A 70 -9.84 -5.62 1.35
C ALA A 70 -11.28 -6.03 0.98
N LEU A 71 -11.89 -5.36 0.00
CA LEU A 71 -13.25 -5.66 -0.45
C LEU A 71 -13.38 -7.02 -1.14
N LEU A 72 -12.34 -7.50 -1.81
CA LEU A 72 -12.29 -8.84 -2.41
C LEU A 72 -12.40 -9.95 -1.36
N GLY A 73 -12.02 -9.70 -0.11
CA GLY A 73 -12.21 -10.61 1.03
C GLY A 73 -13.62 -10.61 1.62
N THR A 74 -14.55 -9.83 1.07
CA THR A 74 -15.92 -9.67 1.60
C THR A 74 -16.98 -10.12 0.58
N PRO A 75 -18.26 -10.29 0.98
CA PRO A 75 -19.35 -10.55 0.06
C PRO A 75 -19.52 -9.49 -1.05
N SER A 76 -18.91 -8.31 -0.91
CA SER A 76 -18.89 -7.26 -1.93
C SER A 76 -18.17 -7.70 -3.21
N LYS A 77 -17.33 -8.75 -3.17
CA LYS A 77 -16.65 -9.30 -4.35
C LYS A 77 -17.61 -9.57 -5.51
N LYS A 78 -18.82 -10.07 -5.23
CA LYS A 78 -19.85 -10.36 -6.24
C LYS A 78 -20.25 -9.15 -7.09
N LEU A 79 -20.10 -7.93 -6.55
CA LEU A 79 -20.37 -6.68 -7.25
C LEU A 79 -19.30 -6.35 -8.30
N PHE A 80 -18.06 -6.79 -8.08
CA PHE A 80 -17.01 -6.65 -9.09
C PHE A 80 -17.18 -7.71 -10.18
N ASP A 81 -17.45 -8.96 -9.78
CA ASP A 81 -17.61 -10.09 -10.70
C ASP A 81 -18.81 -9.89 -11.66
N SER A 82 -19.89 -9.26 -11.21
CA SER A 82 -21.07 -8.97 -12.05
C SER A 82 -20.83 -7.95 -13.15
N ARG A 83 -19.67 -7.26 -13.15
CA ARG A 83 -19.34 -6.18 -14.08
C ARG A 83 -18.06 -6.53 -14.85
N PRO A 84 -18.14 -7.06 -16.08
CA PRO A 84 -16.98 -7.63 -16.79
C PRO A 84 -15.78 -6.68 -16.92
N ARG A 85 -16.03 -5.39 -17.23
CA ARG A 85 -14.97 -4.37 -17.34
C ARG A 85 -14.31 -4.07 -16.00
N VAL A 86 -15.10 -4.04 -14.93
CA VAL A 86 -14.60 -3.77 -13.57
C VAL A 86 -13.83 -4.99 -13.07
N SER A 87 -14.34 -6.19 -13.28
CA SER A 87 -13.66 -7.44 -12.94
C SER A 87 -12.30 -7.56 -13.65
N ALA A 88 -12.24 -7.28 -14.95
CA ALA A 88 -10.99 -7.29 -15.70
C ALA A 88 -9.99 -6.22 -15.19
N TRP A 89 -10.48 -5.02 -14.87
CA TRP A 89 -9.64 -3.98 -14.27
C TRP A 89 -9.17 -4.35 -12.86
N VAL A 90 -10.02 -4.95 -12.02
CA VAL A 90 -9.64 -5.43 -10.69
C VAL A 90 -8.56 -6.51 -10.80
N ALA A 91 -8.73 -7.48 -11.71
CA ALA A 91 -7.73 -8.51 -11.95
C ALA A 91 -6.39 -7.93 -12.43
N SER A 92 -6.41 -6.90 -13.27
CA SER A 92 -5.18 -6.28 -13.78
C SER A 92 -4.42 -5.49 -12.71
N ILE A 93 -5.11 -4.81 -11.79
CA ILE A 93 -4.45 -4.07 -10.70
C ILE A 93 -3.98 -4.99 -9.57
N THR A 94 -4.73 -6.03 -9.21
CA THR A 94 -4.33 -6.95 -8.13
C THR A 94 -3.32 -8.01 -8.59
N GLY A 95 -3.26 -8.29 -9.89
CA GLY A 95 -2.25 -9.15 -10.50
C GLY A 95 -0.86 -8.53 -10.67
N ARG A 96 -0.65 -7.29 -10.22
CA ARG A 96 0.66 -6.62 -10.34
C ARG A 96 1.72 -7.32 -9.49
N PRO A 97 2.91 -7.63 -10.01
CA PRO A 97 3.98 -8.27 -9.25
C PRO A 97 4.40 -7.48 -8.00
N ALA A 98 4.44 -6.15 -8.11
CA ALA A 98 4.71 -5.26 -6.99
C ALA A 98 3.67 -5.41 -5.87
N TRP A 99 2.40 -5.64 -6.22
CA TRP A 99 1.35 -5.84 -5.24
C TRP A 99 1.49 -7.17 -4.50
N SER A 100 1.87 -8.24 -5.20
CA SER A 100 2.15 -9.54 -4.55
C SER A 100 3.24 -9.42 -3.47
N LYS A 101 4.29 -8.61 -3.73
CA LYS A 101 5.34 -8.33 -2.72
C LYS A 101 4.79 -7.59 -1.50
N VAL A 102 3.84 -6.68 -1.68
CA VAL A 102 3.17 -5.98 -0.56
C VAL A 102 2.32 -6.96 0.26
N LEU A 103 1.53 -7.81 -0.39
CA LEU A 103 0.70 -8.81 0.30
C LEU A 103 1.52 -9.79 1.13
N ALA A 104 2.72 -10.16 0.67
CA ALA A 104 3.62 -11.03 1.40
C ALA A 104 4.13 -10.43 2.73
N LEU A 105 4.04 -9.11 2.91
CA LEU A 105 4.42 -8.41 4.14
C LEU A 105 3.28 -8.34 5.17
N LEU A 106 2.05 -8.69 4.78
CA LEU A 106 0.91 -8.64 5.69
C LEU A 106 0.90 -9.86 6.63
N PRO A 107 0.52 -9.69 7.90
CA PRO A 107 0.28 -10.83 8.79
C PRO A 107 -0.85 -11.69 8.21
N LYS A 108 -0.67 -13.03 8.27
CA LYS A 108 -1.63 -14.03 7.80
C LYS A 108 -2.70 -14.31 8.84
#